data_AF-A0A520CGA8-F1
#
_entry.id   AF-A0A520CGA8-F1
#
_cell.length_a   1.000
_cell.length_b   1.000
_cell.length_c   1.000
_cell.angle_alpha   90.00
_cell.angle_beta   90.00
_cell.angle_gamma   90.00
#
_symmetry.space_group_name_H-M   'P 1'
#
loop_
_entity.id
_entity.type
_entity.pdbx_description
1 polymer ?
#
loop_
_entity_poly.entity_id
_entity_poly.type
_entity_poly.pdbx_seq_one_letter_code
_entity_poly.pdbx_strand_id
1 'polypeptide(L)'
;LDATEPLLPFGLLPLRCINDQGRVINLKKPSYWIDLKADQKSVTSYLLNGKLGDDGKIIGTISTTYHGYAAYNKRREIKTFNSVDEYFEKIDERLAKIKLSNHKINAVDSVEKPLVEIFDVEFTAHDGSNKSNFYISPFLVSRISKNPFNLNERTYPIDMGATTDERILINIQLPEKLNLQEKPKDMAIGLPNNGGRYLLQTNLSDDKLSMSQMLQLNKAIYGAEEYPYLKEFYSKIIQNQKADILLKSSN
;
A
#
# COMPACT_ATOMS: atom_id res chain seq x y z
N LEU A 1 9.04 23.87 11.69
CA LEU A 1 9.66 23.71 10.36
C LEU A 1 11.09 23.25 10.59
N ASP A 2 11.46 22.07 10.10
CA ASP A 2 12.85 21.60 10.13
C ASP A 2 13.56 22.15 8.89
N ALA A 3 14.50 23.08 9.09
CA ALA A 3 15.23 23.73 7.99
C ALA A 3 16.18 22.78 7.24
N THR A 4 16.45 21.58 7.78
CA THR A 4 17.30 20.56 7.14
C THR A 4 16.52 19.66 6.19
N GLU A 5 15.19 19.69 6.23
CA GLU A 5 14.30 18.79 5.50
C GLU A 5 13.19 19.56 4.76
N PRO A 6 13.48 20.11 3.57
CA PRO A 6 12.56 20.98 2.84
C PRO A 6 11.27 20.27 2.34
N LEU A 7 11.24 18.94 2.37
CA LEU A 7 10.10 18.13 1.95
C LEU A 7 9.15 17.75 3.11
N LEU A 8 9.50 18.07 4.36
CA LEU A 8 8.63 17.81 5.49
C LEU A 8 7.55 18.89 5.60
N PRO A 9 6.27 18.50 5.73
CA PRO A 9 5.22 19.45 6.05
C PRO A 9 5.40 20.00 7.47
N PHE A 10 4.76 21.13 7.74
CA PHE A 10 4.82 21.74 9.05
C PHE A 10 4.26 20.79 10.13
N GLY A 11 5.01 20.64 11.23
CA GLY A 11 4.62 19.79 12.36
C GLY A 11 4.95 18.30 12.20
N LEU A 12 5.43 17.84 11.05
CA LEU A 12 5.92 16.47 10.90
C LEU A 12 7.40 16.38 11.27
N LEU A 13 7.70 15.60 12.30
CA LEU A 13 9.08 15.34 12.72
C LEU A 13 9.68 14.20 11.86
N PRO A 14 10.90 14.31 11.34
CA PRO A 14 11.54 13.20 10.63
C PRO A 14 11.70 11.98 11.56
N LEU A 15 11.53 10.76 11.04
CA LEU A 15 11.60 9.54 11.85
C LEU A 15 12.93 9.39 12.61
N ARG A 16 14.05 9.85 12.04
CA ARG A 16 15.37 9.84 12.71
C ARG A 16 15.44 10.67 14.00
N CYS A 17 14.49 11.60 14.18
CA CYS A 17 14.41 12.47 15.35
C CYS A 17 13.43 11.93 16.39
N ILE A 18 12.75 10.82 16.13
CA ILE A 18 11.89 10.13 17.09
C ILE A 18 12.78 9.26 17.96
N ASN A 19 13.06 9.71 19.18
CA ASN A 19 13.93 9.02 20.13
C ASN A 19 13.44 9.18 21.58
N ASP A 20 12.14 8.93 21.79
CA ASP A 20 11.44 9.01 23.08
C ASP A 20 11.21 10.46 23.55
N GLN A 21 12.24 11.17 24.00
CA GLN A 21 12.09 12.51 24.57
C GLN A 21 13.11 13.53 24.03
N GLY A 22 12.62 14.75 23.80
CA GLY A 22 13.39 15.92 23.43
C GLY A 22 13.43 16.94 24.58
N ARG A 23 14.55 17.64 24.73
CA ARG A 23 14.67 18.73 25.70
C ARG A 23 14.35 20.06 25.04
N VAL A 24 13.29 20.72 25.49
CA VAL A 24 12.98 22.09 25.06
C VAL A 24 13.84 23.08 25.84
N ILE A 25 14.73 23.77 25.13
CA ILE A 25 15.58 24.83 25.69
C ILE A 25 14.91 26.18 25.43
N ASN A 26 14.48 26.86 26.50
CA ASN A 26 13.86 28.17 26.42
C ASN A 26 14.82 29.22 26.99
N LEU A 27 14.95 30.36 26.30
CA LEU A 27 15.84 31.45 26.72
C LEU A 27 15.33 32.23 27.94
N LYS A 28 14.02 32.17 28.24
CA LYS A 28 13.37 32.95 29.31
C LYS A 28 12.68 32.09 30.37
N LYS A 29 12.32 30.85 30.07
CA LYS A 29 11.62 29.93 30.98
C LYS A 29 12.47 28.69 31.27
N PRO A 30 12.21 27.95 32.35
CA PRO A 30 12.87 26.66 32.61
C PRO A 30 12.69 25.70 31.44
N SER A 31 13.70 24.87 31.20
CA SER A 31 13.63 23.81 30.21
C SER A 31 12.72 22.67 30.70
N TYR A 32 12.06 22.00 29.76
CA TYR A 32 11.18 20.87 30.03
C TYR A 32 11.38 19.78 28.96
N TRP A 33 10.94 18.56 29.29
CA TRP A 33 10.94 17.44 28.36
C TRP A 33 9.64 17.43 27.55
N ILE A 34 9.74 17.09 26.28
CA ILE A 34 8.60 16.82 25.40
C ILE A 34 8.78 15.45 24.75
N ASP A 35 7.70 14.69 24.63
CA ASP A 35 7.75 13.41 23.94
C ASP A 35 7.90 13.63 22.44
N LEU A 36 8.86 12.93 21.83
CA LEU A 36 9.12 12.96 20.40
C LEU A 36 8.55 11.69 19.79
N LYS A 37 7.29 11.77 19.37
CA LYS A 37 6.55 10.67 18.76
C LYS A 37 6.13 11.01 17.34
N ALA A 38 5.90 9.98 16.53
CA ALA A 38 5.30 10.11 15.21
C ALA A 38 3.83 10.53 15.36
N ASP A 39 3.55 11.83 15.23
CA ASP A 39 2.19 12.35 15.35
C ASP A 39 1.30 12.05 14.13
N GLN A 40 1.90 11.67 13.00
CA GLN A 40 1.17 11.29 11.80
C GLN A 40 1.40 9.82 11.41
N LYS A 41 0.39 9.24 10.77
CA LYS A 41 0.47 7.89 10.20
C LYS A 41 1.19 7.91 8.85
N SER A 42 1.77 6.79 8.46
CA SER A 42 2.14 6.52 7.07
C SER A 42 0.92 5.91 6.36
N VAL A 43 0.24 6.66 5.50
CA VAL A 43 -0.98 6.20 4.84
C VAL A 43 -0.81 6.15 3.33
N THR A 44 -1.11 5.00 2.74
CA THR A 44 -1.14 4.82 1.29
C THR A 44 -2.48 4.20 0.88
N SER A 45 -3.15 4.81 -0.09
CA SER A 45 -4.42 4.32 -0.62
C SER A 45 -4.32 4.13 -2.12
N TYR A 46 -4.57 2.91 -2.58
CA TYR A 46 -4.62 2.53 -3.98
C TYR A 46 -6.08 2.36 -4.42
N LEU A 47 -6.44 2.97 -5.54
CA LEU A 47 -7.73 2.80 -6.18
C LEU A 47 -7.51 2.40 -7.64
N LEU A 48 -7.91 1.19 -8.01
CA LEU A 48 -8.01 0.74 -9.39
C LEU A 48 -9.48 0.77 -9.81
N ASN A 49 -9.78 1.52 -10.87
CA ASN A 49 -11.05 1.41 -11.57
C ASN A 49 -10.76 0.96 -12.99
N GLY A 50 -11.29 -0.20 -13.38
CA GLY A 50 -11.07 -0.78 -14.70
C GLY A 50 -12.31 -1.42 -15.29
N LYS A 51 -12.20 -1.79 -16.55
CA LYS A 51 -13.20 -2.54 -17.31
C LYS A 51 -12.52 -3.72 -17.99
N LEU A 52 -13.09 -4.91 -17.81
CA LEU A 52 -12.72 -6.10 -18.54
C LEU A 52 -13.41 -6.06 -19.91
N GLY A 53 -12.63 -6.19 -20.99
CA GLY A 53 -13.14 -6.37 -22.35
C GLY A 53 -13.33 -7.84 -22.70
N ASP A 54 -14.07 -8.10 -23.78
CA ASP A 54 -14.34 -9.46 -24.30
C ASP A 54 -13.08 -10.14 -24.85
N ASP A 55 -12.06 -9.35 -25.16
CA ASP A 55 -10.72 -9.81 -25.52
C ASP A 55 -9.86 -10.23 -24.30
N GLY A 56 -10.43 -10.10 -23.10
CA GLY A 56 -9.81 -10.40 -21.83
C GLY A 56 -8.75 -9.40 -21.38
N LYS A 57 -8.71 -8.22 -21.99
CA LYS A 57 -7.90 -7.12 -21.50
C LYS A 57 -8.66 -6.34 -20.44
N ILE A 58 -7.95 -5.93 -19.40
CA ILE A 58 -8.43 -4.98 -18.41
C ILE A 58 -7.76 -3.65 -18.70
N ILE A 59 -8.59 -2.64 -18.97
CA ILE A 59 -8.16 -1.26 -19.16
C ILE A 59 -8.73 -0.45 -18.01
N GLY A 60 -7.91 0.36 -17.36
CA GLY A 60 -8.35 1.17 -16.23
C GLY A 60 -7.35 2.23 -15.83
N THR A 61 -7.66 2.88 -14.72
CA THR A 61 -6.82 3.91 -14.11
C THR A 61 -6.50 3.50 -12.68
N ILE A 62 -5.22 3.60 -12.31
CA ILE A 62 -4.77 3.48 -10.93
C ILE A 62 -4.51 4.88 -10.39
N SER A 63 -5.13 5.19 -9.25
CA SER A 63 -4.80 6.37 -8.44
C SER A 63 -4.21 5.92 -7.11
N THR A 64 -3.02 6.43 -6.79
CA THR A 64 -2.39 6.21 -5.49
C THR A 64 -2.29 7.53 -4.74
N THR A 65 -2.85 7.56 -3.53
CA THR A 65 -2.81 8.73 -2.64
C THR A 65 -1.95 8.43 -1.42
N TYR A 66 -1.01 9.32 -1.13
CA TYR A 66 -0.09 9.22 0.00
C TYR A 66 -0.32 10.35 1.00
N HIS A 67 -0.32 10.03 2.30
CA HIS A 67 -0.40 11.00 3.40
C HIS A 67 0.71 10.78 4.44
N GLY A 68 1.00 11.83 5.21
CA GLY A 68 1.98 11.80 6.30
C GLY A 68 3.35 11.30 5.86
N TYR A 69 3.90 10.34 6.60
CA TYR A 69 5.22 9.77 6.29
C TYR A 69 5.29 9.09 4.91
N ALA A 70 4.19 8.53 4.41
CA ALA A 70 4.15 7.93 3.08
C ALA A 70 4.37 9.00 1.99
N ALA A 71 3.72 10.15 2.13
CA ALA A 71 3.86 11.26 1.19
C ALA A 71 5.28 11.85 1.21
N TYR A 72 5.84 12.04 2.41
CA TYR A 72 7.21 12.52 2.58
C TYR A 72 8.24 11.58 1.93
N ASN A 73 8.17 10.27 2.25
CA ASN A 73 9.08 9.27 1.70
C ASN A 73 8.95 9.17 0.17
N LYS A 74 7.72 9.21 -0.35
CA LYS A 74 7.47 9.13 -1.78
C LYS A 74 7.96 10.36 -2.53
N ARG A 75 7.80 11.58 -1.98
CA ARG A 75 8.40 12.80 -2.56
C ARG A 75 9.92 12.71 -2.62
N ARG A 76 10.56 12.18 -1.58
CA ARG A 76 12.01 11.97 -1.57
C ARG A 76 12.45 11.00 -2.65
N GLU A 77 11.75 9.88 -2.81
CA GLU A 77 11.98 8.91 -3.87
C GLU A 77 11.87 9.57 -5.26
N ILE A 78 10.76 10.27 -5.53
CA ILE A 78 10.55 10.96 -6.83
C ILE A 78 11.70 11.96 -7.12
N LYS A 79 12.17 12.70 -6.12
CA LYS A 79 13.28 13.67 -6.29
C LYS A 79 14.66 13.02 -6.48
N THR A 80 14.79 11.69 -6.39
CA THR A 80 16.03 10.98 -6.76
C THR A 80 16.16 10.78 -8.28
N PHE A 81 15.06 10.94 -9.03
CA PHE A 81 15.04 10.83 -10.49
C PHE A 81 15.23 12.20 -11.15
N ASN A 82 15.77 12.23 -12.36
CA ASN A 82 15.99 13.49 -13.08
C ASN A 82 14.70 14.06 -13.66
N SER A 83 13.72 13.20 -13.95
CA SER A 83 12.41 13.60 -14.45
C SER A 83 11.29 12.69 -13.94
N VAL A 84 10.06 13.18 -14.04
CA VAL A 84 8.86 12.37 -13.76
C VAL A 84 8.74 11.20 -14.73
N ASP A 85 9.14 11.39 -15.98
CA ASP A 85 9.11 10.34 -16.99
C ASP A 85 10.07 9.19 -16.64
N GLU A 86 11.30 9.51 -16.23
CA GLU A 86 12.29 8.51 -15.76
C GLU A 86 11.74 7.71 -14.56
N TYR A 87 11.05 8.39 -13.63
CA TYR A 87 10.39 7.73 -12.50
C TYR A 87 9.33 6.72 -12.96
N PHE A 88 8.47 7.09 -13.91
CA PHE A 88 7.44 6.19 -14.43
C PHE A 88 8.01 5.07 -15.31
N GLU A 89 9.07 5.31 -16.07
CA GLU A 89 9.80 4.26 -16.78
C GLU A 89 10.31 3.17 -15.81
N LYS A 90 10.83 3.56 -14.63
CA LYS A 90 11.22 2.59 -13.59
C LYS A 90 10.06 1.85 -12.97
N ILE A 91 8.87 2.46 -12.91
CA ILE A 91 7.66 1.75 -12.49
C ILE A 91 7.24 0.73 -13.55
N ASP A 92 7.29 1.10 -14.83
CA ASP A 92 6.95 0.25 -15.98
C ASP A 92 7.86 -0.99 -16.04
N GLU A 93 9.18 -0.79 -15.93
CA GLU A 93 10.19 -1.86 -15.86
C GLU A 93 9.88 -2.88 -14.75
N ARG A 94 9.41 -2.41 -13.59
CA ARG A 94 9.06 -3.26 -12.44
C ARG A 94 7.74 -4.00 -12.64
N LEU A 95 6.82 -3.45 -13.42
CA LEU A 95 5.50 -4.00 -13.68
C LEU A 95 5.42 -4.68 -15.06
N ALA A 96 6.37 -5.56 -15.37
CA ALA A 96 6.56 -6.18 -16.71
C ALA A 96 5.33 -6.84 -17.39
N LYS A 97 4.20 -7.02 -16.70
CA LYS A 97 2.93 -7.56 -17.25
C LYS A 97 1.82 -6.51 -17.41
N ILE A 98 2.09 -5.25 -17.08
CA ILE A 98 1.15 -4.15 -17.09
C ILE A 98 1.76 -3.06 -17.95
N LYS A 99 1.02 -2.61 -18.96
CA LYS A 99 1.42 -1.47 -19.77
C LYS A 99 0.93 -0.20 -19.11
N LEU A 100 1.82 0.76 -18.89
CA LEU A 100 1.50 2.07 -18.34
C LEU A 100 1.33 3.12 -19.45
N SER A 101 0.39 4.04 -19.24
CA SER A 101 0.23 5.23 -20.08
C SER A 101 -0.38 6.39 -19.28
N ASN A 102 -0.34 7.61 -19.85
CA ASN A 102 -0.98 8.81 -19.30
C ASN A 102 -0.72 9.04 -17.80
N HIS A 103 0.55 9.16 -17.41
CA HIS A 103 0.94 9.36 -16.02
C HIS A 103 0.89 10.83 -15.59
N LYS A 104 0.55 11.05 -14.32
CA LYS A 104 0.52 12.36 -13.67
C LYS A 104 0.83 12.24 -12.19
N ILE A 105 1.56 13.22 -11.66
CA ILE A 105 1.75 13.40 -10.22
C ILE A 105 1.24 14.78 -9.80
N ASN A 106 0.37 14.82 -8.80
CA ASN A 106 -0.15 16.05 -8.21
C ASN A 106 0.51 16.30 -6.85
N ALA A 107 0.75 17.58 -6.54
CA ALA A 107 1.27 18.04 -5.25
C ALA A 107 2.67 17.51 -4.86
N VAL A 108 3.56 17.34 -5.84
CA VAL A 108 4.98 16.98 -5.59
C VAL A 108 5.67 18.05 -4.73
N ASP A 109 5.50 19.33 -5.06
CA ASP A 109 6.13 20.44 -4.33
C ASP A 109 5.22 21.09 -3.27
N SER A 110 3.98 20.62 -3.11
CA SER A 110 3.04 21.11 -2.10
C SER A 110 2.99 20.17 -0.90
N VAL A 111 3.94 20.31 0.03
CA VAL A 111 4.14 19.39 1.17
C VAL A 111 2.91 19.24 2.07
N GLU A 112 2.10 20.31 2.20
CA GLU A 112 0.88 20.35 3.01
C GLU A 112 -0.31 19.60 2.40
N LYS A 113 -0.22 19.21 1.12
CA LYS A 113 -1.27 18.45 0.42
C LYS A 113 -0.89 16.97 0.34
N PRO A 114 -1.86 16.04 0.27
CA PRO A 114 -1.54 14.66 -0.07
C PRO A 114 -0.90 14.58 -1.46
N LEU A 115 0.09 13.71 -1.61
CA LEU A 115 0.70 13.39 -2.89
C LEU A 115 -0.22 12.41 -3.62
N VAL A 116 -0.50 12.66 -4.90
CA VAL A 116 -1.35 11.77 -5.71
C VAL A 116 -0.64 11.40 -7.00
N GLU A 117 -0.49 10.11 -7.25
CA GLU A 117 -0.05 9.52 -8.52
C GLU A 117 -1.28 8.97 -9.26
N ILE A 118 -1.34 9.21 -10.56
CA ILE A 118 -2.40 8.72 -11.44
C ILE A 118 -1.76 8.22 -12.72
N PHE A 119 -2.13 7.04 -13.17
CA PHE A 119 -1.71 6.50 -14.46
C PHE A 119 -2.74 5.48 -14.98
N ASP A 120 -2.81 5.37 -16.29
CA ASP A 120 -3.62 4.37 -16.96
C ASP A 120 -2.84 3.04 -17.03
N VAL A 121 -3.59 1.94 -16.93
CA VAL A 121 -3.06 0.57 -16.94
C VAL A 121 -3.81 -0.27 -17.96
N GLU A 122 -3.06 -1.09 -18.70
CA GLU A 122 -3.59 -2.17 -19.54
C GLU A 122 -2.88 -3.48 -19.17
N PHE A 123 -3.65 -4.53 -18.83
CA PHE A 123 -3.11 -5.86 -18.56
C PHE A 123 -4.10 -6.96 -18.94
N THR A 124 -3.59 -8.16 -19.20
CA THR A 124 -4.41 -9.28 -19.69
C THR A 124 -4.83 -10.20 -18.54
N ALA A 125 -6.11 -10.55 -18.50
CA ALA A 125 -6.72 -11.46 -17.52
C ALA A 125 -6.77 -12.93 -17.99
N HIS A 126 -5.94 -13.34 -18.95
CA HIS A 126 -5.93 -14.70 -19.50
C HIS A 126 -4.55 -15.35 -19.37
N ASP A 127 -4.54 -16.67 -19.21
CA ASP A 127 -3.33 -17.51 -19.25
C ASP A 127 -3.02 -18.05 -20.65
N GLY A 128 -3.79 -17.64 -21.67
CA GLY A 128 -3.60 -18.04 -23.07
C GLY A 128 -4.14 -19.43 -23.42
N SER A 129 -4.73 -20.17 -22.48
CA SER A 129 -5.18 -21.55 -22.70
C SER A 129 -6.68 -21.69 -23.03
N ASN A 130 -7.53 -20.79 -22.54
CA ASN A 130 -8.99 -20.85 -22.75
C ASN A 130 -9.63 -19.45 -22.66
N LYS A 131 -10.34 -19.02 -23.72
CA LYS A 131 -11.01 -17.70 -23.79
C LYS A 131 -12.19 -17.54 -22.83
N SER A 132 -12.67 -18.62 -22.22
CA SER A 132 -13.81 -18.62 -21.30
C SER A 132 -13.46 -18.44 -19.82
N ASN A 133 -12.17 -18.50 -19.48
CA ASN A 133 -11.68 -18.36 -18.10
C ASN A 133 -10.83 -17.10 -17.98
N PHE A 134 -11.19 -16.22 -17.04
CA PHE A 134 -10.40 -15.03 -16.72
C PHE A 134 -9.73 -15.20 -15.36
N TYR A 135 -8.40 -15.15 -15.34
CA TYR A 135 -7.55 -15.13 -14.16
C TYR A 135 -7.06 -13.71 -13.91
N ILE A 136 -7.53 -13.11 -12.83
CA ILE A 136 -7.14 -11.77 -12.42
C ILE A 136 -6.30 -11.90 -11.17
N SER A 137 -5.03 -11.52 -11.26
CA SER A 137 -4.18 -11.38 -10.06
C SER A 137 -4.46 -10.01 -9.44
N PRO A 138 -5.17 -9.93 -8.30
CA PRO A 138 -5.66 -8.64 -7.84
C PRO A 138 -4.59 -7.86 -7.06
N PHE A 139 -3.46 -8.48 -6.72
CA PHE A 139 -2.36 -7.86 -5.98
C PHE A 139 -1.33 -7.26 -6.95
N LEU A 140 -1.77 -6.38 -7.84
CA LEU A 140 -0.92 -5.69 -8.83
C LEU A 140 -0.01 -4.64 -8.17
N VAL A 141 -0.48 -4.06 -7.07
CA VAL A 141 0.23 -3.06 -6.27
C VAL A 141 0.39 -3.57 -4.83
N SER A 142 1.52 -3.22 -4.22
CA SER A 142 1.87 -3.59 -2.83
C SER A 142 1.75 -5.10 -2.50
N ARG A 143 2.12 -5.97 -3.45
CA ARG A 143 2.20 -7.41 -3.19
C ARG A 143 3.35 -7.72 -2.24
N ILE A 144 3.07 -8.45 -1.17
CA ILE A 144 4.08 -8.94 -0.24
C ILE A 144 4.55 -10.30 -0.71
N SER A 145 5.73 -10.34 -1.33
CA SER A 145 6.32 -11.60 -1.85
C SER A 145 7.22 -12.31 -0.85
N LYS A 146 7.81 -11.56 0.10
CA LYS A 146 8.72 -12.07 1.13
C LYS A 146 8.32 -11.53 2.50
N ASN A 147 8.47 -12.36 3.52
CA ASN A 147 8.19 -11.96 4.90
C ASN A 147 9.32 -11.04 5.39
N PRO A 148 9.02 -9.81 5.85
CA PRO A 148 10.04 -8.93 6.43
C PRO A 148 10.58 -9.44 7.77
N PHE A 149 9.88 -10.37 8.42
CA PHE A 149 10.27 -11.00 9.69
C PHE A 149 10.73 -12.44 9.47
N ASN A 150 12.01 -12.61 9.13
CA ASN A 150 12.59 -13.90 8.77
C ASN A 150 13.38 -14.60 9.89
N LEU A 151 13.80 -13.88 10.94
CA LEU A 151 14.53 -14.44 12.09
C LEU A 151 13.69 -15.50 12.82
N ASN A 152 14.34 -16.47 13.44
CA ASN A 152 13.65 -17.45 14.28
C ASN A 152 13.20 -16.83 15.60
N GLU A 153 14.09 -16.05 16.21
CA GLU A 153 13.87 -15.35 17.46
C GLU A 153 14.43 -13.94 17.36
N ARG A 154 13.92 -13.05 18.21
CA ARG A 154 14.35 -11.66 18.28
C ARG A 154 14.37 -11.22 19.73
N THR A 155 15.47 -10.63 20.18
CA THR A 155 15.66 -10.16 21.56
C THR A 155 15.46 -8.64 21.72
N TYR A 156 15.37 -7.91 20.60
CA TYR A 156 15.19 -6.46 20.57
C TYR A 156 13.85 -6.10 19.93
N PRO A 157 13.23 -4.97 20.31
CA PRO A 157 12.00 -4.53 19.68
C PRO A 157 12.18 -4.28 18.17
N ILE A 158 11.07 -4.29 17.45
CA ILE A 158 11.00 -3.79 16.09
C ILE A 158 10.48 -2.36 16.14
N ASP A 159 11.25 -1.45 15.55
CA ASP A 159 10.84 -0.08 15.35
C ASP A 159 10.37 0.11 13.89
N MET A 160 9.08 0.39 13.72
CA MET A 160 8.45 0.76 12.45
C MET A 160 8.52 2.27 12.19
N GLY A 161 8.95 3.07 13.17
CA GLY A 161 9.01 4.52 13.17
C GLY A 161 7.65 5.21 13.33
N ALA A 162 6.62 4.71 12.63
CA ALA A 162 5.26 5.23 12.71
C ALA A 162 4.22 4.13 12.49
N THR A 163 2.97 4.42 12.84
CA THR A 163 1.84 3.54 12.48
C THR A 163 1.58 3.60 10.98
N THR A 164 1.16 2.47 10.39
CA THR A 164 0.93 2.35 8.94
C THR A 164 -0.53 1.98 8.63
N ASP A 165 -1.06 2.53 7.55
CA ASP A 165 -2.39 2.22 7.01
C ASP A 165 -2.31 2.14 5.49
N GLU A 166 -2.37 0.91 4.97
CA GLU A 166 -2.41 0.65 3.55
C GLU A 166 -3.79 0.14 3.16
N ARG A 167 -4.37 0.74 2.12
CA ARG A 167 -5.67 0.37 1.59
C ARG A 167 -5.60 0.15 0.10
N ILE A 168 -6.21 -0.92 -0.38
CA ILE A 168 -6.34 -1.20 -1.81
C ILE A 168 -7.82 -1.40 -2.10
N LEU A 169 -8.33 -0.64 -3.05
CA LEU A 169 -9.68 -0.80 -3.59
C LEU A 169 -9.55 -1.08 -5.08
N ILE A 170 -10.17 -2.17 -5.52
CA ILE A 170 -10.19 -2.59 -6.92
C ILE A 170 -11.65 -2.71 -7.34
N ASN A 171 -11.99 -2.03 -8.41
CA ASN A 171 -13.30 -2.08 -9.06
C ASN A 171 -13.08 -2.44 -10.52
N ILE A 172 -13.64 -3.58 -10.95
CA ILE A 172 -13.56 -4.01 -12.35
C ILE A 172 -15.00 -4.22 -12.84
N GLN A 173 -15.40 -3.44 -13.84
CA GLN A 173 -16.64 -3.66 -14.57
C GLN A 173 -16.46 -4.87 -15.50
N LEU A 174 -17.41 -5.80 -15.46
CA LEU A 174 -17.43 -6.98 -16.31
C LEU A 174 -18.36 -6.76 -17.51
N PRO A 175 -18.06 -7.34 -18.69
CA PRO A 175 -18.85 -7.16 -19.91
C PRO A 175 -20.04 -8.13 -20.03
N GLU A 176 -19.95 -9.31 -19.41
CA GLU A 176 -20.97 -10.37 -19.40
C GLU A 176 -21.29 -10.83 -17.97
N LYS A 177 -22.34 -11.65 -17.80
CA LYS A 177 -22.64 -12.37 -16.55
C LYS A 177 -21.58 -13.45 -16.28
N LEU A 178 -20.42 -13.03 -15.82
CA LEU A 178 -19.37 -13.91 -15.33
C LEU A 178 -19.66 -14.31 -13.88
N ASN A 179 -19.40 -15.57 -13.56
CA ASN A 179 -19.48 -16.09 -12.20
C ASN A 179 -18.10 -16.15 -11.55
N LEU A 180 -18.05 -15.75 -10.28
CA LEU A 180 -16.89 -15.91 -9.43
C LEU A 180 -16.73 -17.37 -9.00
N GLN A 181 -15.73 -18.06 -9.54
CA GLN A 181 -15.46 -19.47 -9.23
C GLN A 181 -14.44 -19.62 -8.10
N GLU A 182 -13.34 -18.87 -8.21
CA GLU A 182 -12.29 -18.87 -7.19
C GLU A 182 -11.90 -17.44 -6.87
N LYS A 183 -11.50 -17.24 -5.62
CA LYS A 183 -10.94 -15.98 -5.14
C LYS A 183 -10.00 -16.24 -3.97
N PRO A 184 -9.12 -15.27 -3.65
CA PRO A 184 -8.52 -15.20 -2.33
C PRO A 184 -9.59 -15.35 -1.25
N LYS A 185 -9.30 -16.16 -0.23
CA LYS A 185 -10.24 -16.33 0.89
C LYS A 185 -10.42 -14.99 1.58
N ASP A 186 -11.67 -14.61 1.86
CA ASP A 186 -11.92 -13.43 2.69
C ASP A 186 -11.26 -13.67 4.04
N MET A 187 -10.56 -12.65 4.53
CA MET A 187 -9.70 -12.79 5.69
C MET A 187 -9.88 -11.59 6.58
N ALA A 188 -10.10 -11.84 7.87
CA ALA A 188 -10.05 -10.84 8.91
C ALA A 188 -9.18 -11.37 10.05
N ILE A 189 -7.93 -10.92 10.10
CA ILE A 189 -6.98 -11.31 11.13
C ILE A 189 -6.44 -10.07 11.83
N GLY A 190 -6.22 -10.18 13.14
CA GLY A 190 -5.69 -9.10 13.98
C GLY A 190 -4.47 -9.56 14.75
N LEU A 191 -3.57 -8.63 15.03
CA LEU A 191 -2.51 -8.82 16.02
C LEU A 191 -3.08 -8.63 17.44
N PRO A 192 -2.47 -9.25 18.46
CA PRO A 192 -2.83 -9.02 19.86
C PRO A 192 -2.83 -7.53 20.23
N ASN A 193 -3.61 -7.17 21.25
CA ASN A 193 -3.66 -5.81 21.80
C ASN A 193 -3.97 -4.71 20.76
N ASN A 194 -4.73 -5.05 19.72
CA ASN A 194 -5.02 -4.17 18.59
C ASN A 194 -3.74 -3.64 17.89
N GLY A 195 -2.65 -4.42 17.92
CA GLY A 195 -1.36 -4.05 17.36
C GLY A 195 -1.41 -3.84 15.84
N GLY A 196 -2.38 -4.42 15.15
CA GLY A 196 -2.57 -4.29 13.72
C GLY A 196 -3.66 -5.24 13.23
N ARG A 197 -4.03 -5.11 11.96
CA ARG A 197 -5.04 -5.96 11.34
C ARG A 197 -4.89 -6.03 9.83
N TYR A 198 -5.36 -7.13 9.29
CA TYR A 198 -5.49 -7.36 7.86
C TYR A 198 -6.92 -7.76 7.54
N LEU A 199 -7.53 -7.04 6.61
CA LEU A 199 -8.84 -7.32 6.07
C LEU A 199 -8.72 -7.50 4.56
N LEU A 200 -9.27 -8.59 4.04
CA LEU A 200 -9.48 -8.80 2.62
C LEU A 200 -10.90 -9.27 2.38
N GLN A 201 -11.58 -8.62 1.46
CA GLN A 201 -12.91 -9.01 1.02
C GLN A 201 -13.00 -8.83 -0.49
N THR A 202 -13.54 -9.85 -1.16
CA THR A 202 -13.87 -9.80 -2.58
C THR A 202 -15.34 -10.11 -2.79
N ASN A 203 -16.05 -9.19 -3.46
CA ASN A 203 -17.46 -9.34 -3.78
C ASN A 203 -17.68 -9.19 -5.28
N LEU A 204 -18.65 -9.93 -5.80
CA LEU A 204 -19.15 -9.79 -7.16
C LEU A 204 -20.64 -9.44 -7.06
N SER A 205 -21.03 -8.26 -7.55
CA SER A 205 -22.42 -7.79 -7.54
C SER A 205 -22.65 -6.87 -8.72
N ASP A 206 -23.82 -6.92 -9.37
CA ASP A 206 -24.21 -6.02 -10.46
C ASP A 206 -23.15 -5.92 -11.58
N ASP A 207 -22.64 -7.08 -12.02
CA ASP A 207 -21.57 -7.20 -13.03
C ASP A 207 -20.29 -6.42 -12.69
N LYS A 208 -20.08 -6.15 -11.40
CA LYS A 208 -18.91 -5.45 -10.87
C LYS A 208 -18.18 -6.35 -9.88
N LEU A 209 -16.92 -6.65 -10.21
CA LEU A 209 -15.99 -7.24 -9.26
C LEU A 209 -15.41 -6.12 -8.39
N SER A 210 -15.56 -6.26 -7.08
CA SER A 210 -14.97 -5.36 -6.09
C SER A 210 -14.07 -6.14 -5.15
N MET A 211 -12.88 -5.62 -4.90
CA MET A 211 -11.98 -6.14 -3.86
C MET A 211 -11.51 -4.99 -2.99
N SER A 212 -11.58 -5.20 -1.68
CA SER A 212 -11.03 -4.29 -0.68
C SER A 212 -10.01 -5.02 0.18
N GLN A 213 -8.79 -4.48 0.23
CA GLN A 213 -7.73 -4.89 1.14
C GLN A 213 -7.40 -3.74 2.10
N MET A 214 -7.19 -4.06 3.37
CA MET A 214 -6.65 -3.14 4.38
C MET A 214 -5.55 -3.85 5.17
N LEU A 215 -4.37 -3.26 5.23
CA LEU A 215 -3.27 -3.67 6.10
C LEU A 215 -2.91 -2.50 7.02
N GLN A 216 -3.07 -2.70 8.33
CA GLN A 216 -2.78 -1.68 9.33
C GLN A 216 -1.82 -2.21 10.39
N LEU A 217 -0.81 -1.42 10.72
CA LEU A 217 0.06 -1.59 11.88
C LEU A 217 -0.14 -0.40 12.81
N ASN A 218 -0.77 -0.62 13.95
CA ASN A 218 -1.22 0.42 14.86
C ASN A 218 -0.19 0.79 15.94
N LYS A 219 0.96 0.11 15.98
CA LYS A 219 2.07 0.45 16.87
C LYS A 219 3.29 0.88 16.05
N ALA A 220 3.99 1.89 16.54
CA ALA A 220 5.30 2.28 16.03
C ALA A 220 6.39 1.29 16.50
N ILE A 221 6.25 0.74 17.70
CA ILE A 221 7.21 -0.20 18.30
C ILE A 221 6.50 -1.49 18.70
N TYR A 222 7.07 -2.63 18.32
CA TYR A 222 6.64 -3.96 18.72
C TYR A 222 7.70 -4.62 19.59
N GLY A 223 7.30 -5.18 20.72
CA GLY A 223 8.18 -5.89 21.63
C GLY A 223 8.74 -7.18 21.03
N ALA A 224 9.77 -7.73 21.66
CA ALA A 224 10.37 -9.01 21.26
C ALA A 224 9.35 -10.15 21.32
N GLU A 225 8.49 -10.13 22.34
CA GLU A 225 7.39 -11.05 22.56
C GLU A 225 6.29 -10.97 21.49
N GLU A 226 6.17 -9.84 20.79
CA GLU A 226 5.20 -9.64 19.71
C GLU A 226 5.71 -10.18 18.35
N TYR A 227 7.01 -10.44 18.25
CA TYR A 227 7.68 -10.85 17.02
C TYR A 227 7.09 -12.12 16.37
N PRO A 228 6.81 -13.22 17.11
CA PRO A 228 6.25 -14.43 16.50
C PRO A 228 4.90 -14.17 15.84
N TYR A 229 4.06 -13.32 16.47
CA TYR A 229 2.74 -12.95 15.94
C TYR A 229 2.87 -12.13 14.66
N LEU A 230 3.80 -11.17 14.60
CA LEU A 230 4.08 -10.41 13.38
C LEU A 230 4.56 -11.31 12.24
N LYS A 231 5.46 -12.25 12.54
CA LYS A 231 5.96 -13.22 11.56
C LYS A 231 4.84 -14.10 11.01
N GLU A 232 3.98 -14.65 11.87
CA GLU A 232 2.85 -15.46 11.45
C GLU A 232 1.82 -14.64 10.67
N PHE A 233 1.53 -13.41 11.12
CA PHE A 233 0.59 -12.49 10.49
C PHE A 233 0.97 -12.19 9.03
N TYR A 234 2.23 -11.81 8.77
CA TYR A 234 2.72 -11.62 7.40
C TYR A 234 2.75 -12.92 6.59
N SER A 235 3.02 -14.07 7.23
CA SER A 235 3.02 -15.36 6.53
C SER A 235 1.61 -15.72 6.01
N LYS A 236 0.57 -15.47 6.82
CA LYS A 236 -0.84 -15.66 6.43
C LYS A 236 -1.23 -14.73 5.28
N ILE A 237 -0.82 -13.46 5.33
CA ILE A 237 -1.08 -12.49 4.24
C ILE A 237 -0.41 -12.95 2.94
N ILE A 238 0.88 -13.30 2.99
CA ILE A 238 1.62 -13.77 1.80
C ILE A 238 0.95 -15.00 1.19
N GLN A 239 0.50 -15.95 2.01
CA GLN A 239 -0.18 -17.14 1.52
C GLN A 239 -1.54 -16.81 0.91
N ASN A 240 -2.28 -15.85 1.46
CA ASN A 240 -3.53 -15.37 0.89
C ASN A 240 -3.31 -14.68 -0.48
N GLN A 241 -2.26 -13.85 -0.59
CA GLN A 241 -1.88 -13.14 -1.81
C GLN A 241 -1.27 -14.02 -2.93
N LYS A 242 -1.24 -15.34 -2.75
CA LYS A 242 -0.86 -16.30 -3.79
C LYS A 242 -2.03 -16.72 -4.67
N ALA A 243 -3.27 -16.54 -4.20
CA ALA A 243 -4.46 -16.92 -4.97
C ALA A 243 -4.83 -15.81 -5.96
N ASP A 244 -5.23 -16.21 -7.15
CA ASP A 244 -5.82 -15.33 -8.15
C ASP A 244 -7.36 -15.41 -8.08
N ILE A 245 -8.03 -14.46 -8.73
CA ILE A 245 -9.48 -14.49 -8.93
C ILE A 245 -9.76 -15.19 -10.24
N LEU A 246 -10.62 -16.21 -10.22
CA LEU A 246 -11.10 -16.92 -11.41
C LEU A 246 -12.56 -16.56 -11.68
N LEU A 247 -12.79 -15.96 -12.84
CA LEU A 247 -14.12 -15.71 -13.39
C LEU A 247 -14.37 -16.65 -14.57
N LYS A 248 -15.61 -17.16 -14.68
CA LYS A 248 -16.06 -17.99 -15.82
C LYS A 248 -17.38 -17.49 -16.36
N SER A 249 -17.59 -17.62 -17.67
CA SER A 249 -18.90 -17.39 -18.27
C SER A 249 -19.97 -18.27 -17.62
N SER A 250 -21.13 -17.69 -17.35
CA SER A 250 -22.32 -18.46 -16.97
C SER A 250 -22.77 -19.27 -18.19
N ASN A 251 -22.67 -20.59 -18.13
CA ASN A 251 -23.35 -21.47 -19.10
C ASN A 251 -24.88 -21.41 -18.89
#